data_AF-A0A2U9BQM9-F1
#
_entry.id   AF-A0A2U9BQM9-F1
#
_cell.length_a   1.000
_cell.length_b   1.000
_cell.length_c   1.000
_cell.angle_alpha   90.00
_cell.angle_beta   90.00
_cell.angle_gamma   90.00
#
_symmetry.space_group_name_H-M   'P 1'
#
loop_
_entity.id
_entity.type
_entity.pdbx_description
1 polymer ?
#
loop_
_entity_poly.entity_id
_entity_poly.type
_entity_poly.pdbx_seq_one_letter_code
_entity_poly.pdbx_strand_id
1 'polypeptide(L)'
;MAQQMGDGHRRFLQTMMANGVVDEQGARSLHQHCCETHNTQYARDKLDDFIAAINSKLQPMFMQIRKGMSEDNGQQYYALVNMAETDVTRMSSDYADNELELFRKTMDLIVGSESGKASSTDILNSADTLTTKKLKKSETEHLLNRLVHGQWLSEKRGEYTLSTRCIIEMEPYIRTMYQDQVKVCQICHNIAFQCQICENPVCGIKIHNPCVARYFKGRSEPRCPACDDFWPHEIPEIRRPKSQSRK
;
A
#
# COMPACT_ATOMS: atom_id res chain seq x y z
N MET A 1 5.00 2.74 -31.57
CA MET A 1 5.81 1.49 -31.65
C MET A 1 5.99 0.98 -30.22
N ALA A 2 5.54 -0.23 -29.90
CA ALA A 2 5.67 -0.76 -28.54
C ALA A 2 7.17 -0.96 -28.23
N GLN A 3 7.67 -0.36 -27.15
CA GLN A 3 9.03 -0.62 -26.66
C GLN A 3 9.19 -2.13 -26.46
N GLN A 4 10.23 -2.70 -27.09
CA GLN A 4 10.52 -4.12 -26.95
C GLN A 4 11.02 -4.40 -25.53
N MET A 5 10.48 -5.44 -24.91
CA MET A 5 10.89 -5.91 -23.59
C MET A 5 12.22 -6.67 -23.71
N GLY A 6 13.32 -5.99 -23.43
CA GLY A 6 14.65 -6.62 -23.30
C GLY A 6 14.88 -7.34 -21.97
N ASP A 7 16.02 -8.02 -21.84
CA ASP A 7 16.37 -8.81 -20.66
C ASP A 7 16.49 -7.98 -19.37
N GLY A 8 16.88 -6.71 -19.47
CA GLY A 8 16.88 -5.79 -18.32
C GLY A 8 15.49 -5.62 -17.69
N HIS A 9 14.41 -5.62 -18.51
CA HIS A 9 13.04 -5.57 -18.01
C HIS A 9 12.65 -6.88 -17.31
N ARG A 10 13.08 -8.03 -17.84
CA ARG A 10 12.84 -9.35 -17.24
C ARG A 10 13.54 -9.47 -15.89
N ARG A 11 14.80 -9.02 -15.81
CA ARG A 11 15.57 -9.00 -14.57
C ARG A 11 14.91 -8.11 -13.52
N PHE A 12 14.47 -6.91 -13.92
CA PHE A 12 13.73 -6.01 -13.05
C PHE A 12 12.50 -6.70 -12.45
N LEU A 13 11.69 -7.36 -13.29
CA LEU A 13 10.51 -8.10 -12.84
C LEU A 13 10.85 -9.25 -11.88
N GLN A 14 11.89 -10.04 -12.18
CA GLN A 14 12.31 -11.13 -11.29
C GLN A 14 12.66 -10.62 -9.90
N THR A 15 13.38 -9.49 -9.82
CA THR A 15 13.71 -8.87 -8.53
C THR A 15 12.48 -8.30 -7.82
N MET A 16 11.53 -7.72 -8.55
CA MET A 16 10.26 -7.25 -7.97
C MET A 16 9.45 -8.41 -7.38
N MET A 17 9.39 -9.56 -8.07
CA MET A 17 8.69 -10.75 -7.58
C MET A 17 9.33 -11.33 -6.32
N ALA A 18 10.66 -11.30 -6.21
CA ALA A 18 11.38 -11.83 -5.05
C ALA A 18 11.22 -10.95 -3.79
N ASN A 19 11.17 -9.63 -3.95
CA ASN A 19 11.08 -8.70 -2.82
C ASN A 19 9.63 -8.37 -2.39
N GLY A 20 8.65 -8.62 -3.25
CA GLY A 20 7.23 -8.28 -3.03
C GLY A 20 6.94 -6.78 -3.23
N VAL A 21 7.65 -5.92 -2.49
CA VAL A 21 7.55 -4.46 -2.59
C VAL A 21 8.95 -3.83 -2.59
N VAL A 22 9.16 -2.77 -3.36
CA VAL A 22 10.44 -2.05 -3.46
C VAL A 22 10.18 -0.56 -3.34
N ASP A 23 10.98 0.16 -2.55
CA ASP A 23 10.87 1.61 -2.44
C ASP A 23 11.37 2.33 -3.70
N GLU A 24 11.06 3.63 -3.84
CA GLU A 24 11.45 4.37 -5.04
C GLU A 24 12.97 4.45 -5.25
N GLN A 25 13.76 4.55 -4.18
CA GLN A 25 15.22 4.56 -4.29
C GLN A 25 15.74 3.21 -4.78
N GLY A 26 15.26 2.10 -4.19
CA GLY A 26 15.58 0.74 -4.61
C GLY A 26 15.15 0.44 -6.04
N ALA A 27 13.97 0.90 -6.46
CA ALA A 27 13.48 0.74 -7.83
C ALA A 27 14.37 1.49 -8.83
N ARG A 28 14.82 2.71 -8.49
CA ARG A 28 15.77 3.46 -9.33
C ARG A 28 17.14 2.78 -9.41
N SER A 29 17.66 2.30 -8.27
CA SER A 29 18.92 1.55 -8.24
C SER A 29 18.83 0.24 -9.02
N LEU A 30 17.71 -0.46 -8.94
CA LEU A 30 17.46 -1.68 -9.71
C LEU A 30 17.38 -1.40 -11.21
N HIS A 31 16.67 -0.34 -11.61
CA HIS A 31 16.61 0.10 -13.00
C HIS A 31 18.01 0.44 -13.54
N GLN A 32 18.81 1.19 -12.78
CA GLN A 32 20.21 1.48 -13.12
C GLN A 32 21.02 0.19 -13.32
N HIS A 33 20.96 -0.73 -12.35
CA HIS A 33 21.69 -2.00 -12.42
C HIS A 33 21.28 -2.86 -13.63
N CYS A 34 19.98 -2.88 -13.97
CA CYS A 34 19.48 -3.60 -15.14
C CYS A 34 19.97 -2.98 -16.45
N CYS A 35 20.00 -1.65 -16.55
CA CYS A 35 20.52 -0.95 -17.73
C CYS A 35 22.03 -1.17 -17.90
N GLU A 36 22.81 -1.08 -16.83
CA GLU A 36 24.27 -1.30 -16.86
C GLU A 36 24.62 -2.74 -17.27
N THR A 37 23.92 -3.73 -16.71
CA THR A 37 24.16 -5.15 -16.99
C THR A 37 23.84 -5.52 -18.44
N HIS A 38 22.84 -4.87 -19.04
CA HIS A 38 22.39 -5.15 -20.42
C HIS A 38 22.79 -4.05 -21.42
N ASN A 39 23.79 -3.24 -21.08
CA ASN A 39 24.39 -2.20 -21.92
C ASN A 39 23.37 -1.27 -22.60
N THR A 40 22.30 -0.91 -21.88
CA THR A 40 21.21 -0.06 -22.36
C THR A 40 21.38 1.37 -21.83
N GLN A 41 20.94 2.38 -22.58
CA GLN A 41 21.02 3.78 -22.12
C GLN A 41 20.16 3.99 -20.88
N TYR A 42 20.82 4.24 -19.75
CA TYR A 42 20.16 4.64 -18.51
C TYR A 42 19.88 6.14 -18.51
N ALA A 43 18.64 6.50 -18.17
CA ALA A 43 18.28 7.87 -17.83
C ALA A 43 17.49 7.85 -16.51
N ARG A 44 17.90 8.69 -15.55
CA ARG A 44 17.31 8.71 -14.19
C ARG A 44 15.80 8.98 -14.19
N ASP A 45 15.32 9.75 -15.16
CA ASP A 45 13.92 10.18 -15.24
C ASP A 45 13.04 9.25 -16.09
N LYS A 46 13.60 8.15 -16.63
CA LYS A 46 12.87 7.21 -17.48
C LYS A 46 12.37 5.96 -16.75
N LEU A 47 12.37 5.95 -15.41
CA LEU A 47 11.86 4.80 -14.65
C LEU A 47 10.36 4.57 -14.96
N ASP A 48 9.56 5.63 -15.03
CA ASP A 48 8.13 5.52 -15.30
C ASP A 48 7.88 4.99 -16.73
N ASP A 49 8.65 5.45 -17.72
CA ASP A 49 8.61 4.92 -19.10
C ASP A 49 9.02 3.43 -19.15
N PHE A 50 10.06 3.06 -18.41
CA PHE A 50 10.54 1.68 -18.30
C PHE A 50 9.48 0.76 -17.69
N ILE A 51 8.80 1.22 -16.63
CA ILE A 51 7.68 0.50 -16.02
C ILE A 51 6.48 0.44 -16.97
N ALA A 52 6.18 1.51 -17.71
CA ALA A 52 5.11 1.52 -18.69
C ALA A 52 5.35 0.50 -19.82
N ALA A 53 6.59 0.38 -20.30
CA ALA A 53 6.99 -0.64 -21.27
C ALA A 53 6.73 -2.06 -20.74
N ILE A 54 7.11 -2.32 -19.48
CA ILE A 54 6.83 -3.60 -18.81
C ILE A 54 5.33 -3.85 -18.71
N ASN A 55 4.57 -2.88 -18.17
CA ASN A 55 3.14 -3.01 -17.96
C ASN A 55 2.40 -3.29 -19.27
N SER A 56 2.81 -2.68 -20.39
CA SER A 56 2.23 -2.97 -21.71
C SER A 56 2.31 -4.45 -22.11
N LYS A 57 3.32 -5.17 -21.63
CA LYS A 57 3.51 -6.61 -21.87
C LYS A 57 2.87 -7.49 -20.80
N LEU A 58 2.67 -6.96 -19.60
CA LEU A 58 1.99 -7.66 -18.52
C LEU A 58 0.46 -7.60 -18.61
N GLN A 59 -0.09 -6.59 -19.30
CA GLN A 59 -1.53 -6.40 -19.48
C GLN A 59 -2.31 -7.67 -19.90
N PRO A 60 -1.86 -8.49 -20.88
CA PRO A 60 -2.57 -9.72 -21.26
C PRO A 60 -2.67 -10.77 -20.15
N MET A 61 -1.79 -10.68 -19.14
CA MET A 61 -1.79 -11.57 -17.97
C MET A 61 -2.52 -10.93 -16.78
N PHE A 62 -3.17 -9.77 -16.98
CA PHE A 62 -3.80 -8.98 -15.94
C PHE A 62 -2.83 -8.57 -14.82
N MET A 63 -1.53 -8.51 -15.11
CA MET A 63 -0.52 -8.11 -14.14
C MET A 63 -0.05 -6.68 -14.43
N GLN A 64 0.31 -5.93 -13.40
CA GLN A 64 0.99 -4.64 -13.58
C GLN A 64 1.82 -4.24 -12.37
N ILE A 65 2.93 -3.57 -12.60
CA ILE A 65 3.67 -2.87 -11.57
C ILE A 65 2.93 -1.57 -11.27
N ARG A 66 2.52 -1.39 -10.02
CA ARG A 66 1.87 -0.17 -9.53
C ARG A 66 2.73 0.56 -8.54
N LYS A 67 2.61 1.88 -8.56
CA LYS A 67 3.15 2.79 -7.55
C LYS A 67 2.11 3.04 -6.47
N GLY A 68 2.54 3.00 -5.22
CA GLY A 68 1.73 3.40 -4.06
C GLY A 68 2.55 4.20 -3.06
N MET A 69 1.85 4.84 -2.14
CA MET A 69 2.45 5.70 -1.12
C MET A 69 2.17 5.12 0.26
N SER A 70 3.20 5.08 1.09
CA SER A 70 3.03 4.74 2.51
C SER A 70 2.22 5.81 3.23
N GLU A 71 1.17 5.42 3.93
CA GLU A 71 0.33 6.36 4.67
C GLU A 71 1.01 6.91 5.93
N ASP A 72 2.08 6.27 6.40
CA ASP A 72 2.79 6.66 7.62
C ASP A 72 3.91 7.69 7.38
N ASN A 73 4.65 7.57 6.28
CA ASN A 73 5.83 8.39 6.00
C ASN A 73 5.81 9.05 4.61
N GLY A 74 4.84 8.74 3.76
CA GLY A 74 4.70 9.31 2.41
C GLY A 74 5.71 8.78 1.37
N GLN A 75 6.57 7.84 1.71
CA GLN A 75 7.54 7.24 0.80
C GLN A 75 6.80 6.45 -0.30
N GLN A 76 7.33 6.51 -1.52
CA GLN A 76 6.78 5.83 -2.67
C GLN A 76 7.34 4.41 -2.76
N TYR A 77 6.48 3.47 -3.09
CA TYR A 77 6.77 2.06 -3.25
C TYR A 77 6.20 1.55 -4.56
N TYR A 78 6.80 0.49 -5.08
CA TYR A 78 6.38 -0.23 -6.26
C TYR A 78 6.13 -1.69 -5.88
N ALA A 79 5.03 -2.26 -6.38
CA ALA A 79 4.74 -3.68 -6.24
C ALA A 79 4.13 -4.22 -7.54
N LEU A 80 4.33 -5.52 -7.79
CA LEU A 80 3.67 -6.23 -8.87
C LEU A 80 2.29 -6.70 -8.40
N VAL A 81 1.24 -6.28 -9.10
CA VAL A 81 -0.16 -6.47 -8.71
C VAL A 81 -0.88 -7.33 -9.75
N ASN A 82 -1.70 -8.27 -9.29
CA ASN A 82 -2.67 -8.97 -10.13
C ASN A 82 -4.01 -8.22 -10.13
N MET A 83 -4.49 -7.86 -11.31
CA MET A 83 -5.71 -7.08 -11.53
C MET A 83 -6.95 -7.95 -11.76
N ALA A 84 -6.78 -9.24 -12.02
CA ALA A 84 -7.89 -10.19 -12.17
C ALA A 84 -8.28 -10.86 -10.85
N GLU A 85 -7.36 -10.90 -9.87
CA GLU A 85 -7.62 -11.56 -8.60
C GLU A 85 -8.57 -10.71 -7.72
N THR A 86 -9.72 -11.31 -7.43
CA THR A 86 -10.78 -10.78 -6.55
C THR A 86 -10.82 -11.50 -5.21
N ASP A 87 -9.75 -12.22 -4.86
CA ASP A 87 -9.61 -12.93 -3.60
C ASP A 87 -8.20 -12.70 -3.02
N VAL A 88 -7.98 -13.14 -1.77
CA VAL A 88 -6.67 -13.11 -1.09
C VAL A 88 -5.73 -14.22 -1.63
N THR A 89 -5.83 -14.53 -2.92
CA THR A 89 -5.24 -15.68 -3.61
C THR A 89 -3.72 -15.74 -3.49
N ARG A 90 -3.03 -14.59 -3.49
CA ARG A 90 -1.58 -14.56 -3.25
C ARG A 90 -1.18 -15.05 -1.86
N MET A 91 -2.03 -14.84 -0.84
CA MET A 91 -1.77 -15.38 0.49
C MET A 91 -2.21 -16.84 0.61
N SER A 92 -3.01 -17.34 -0.32
CA SER A 92 -3.57 -18.69 -0.24
C SER A 92 -2.52 -19.78 -0.44
N SER A 93 -1.34 -19.46 -0.99
CA SER A 93 -0.19 -20.38 -1.02
C SER A 93 0.55 -20.47 0.32
N ASP A 94 0.50 -19.41 1.13
CA ASP A 94 1.40 -19.20 2.28
C ASP A 94 0.70 -19.35 3.63
N TYR A 95 -0.65 -19.35 3.62
CA TYR A 95 -1.49 -19.35 4.81
C TYR A 95 -2.66 -20.33 4.67
N ALA A 96 -3.05 -20.95 5.78
CA ALA A 96 -4.20 -21.85 5.83
C ALA A 96 -5.55 -21.09 5.80
N ASP A 97 -6.64 -21.78 5.44
CA ASP A 97 -7.96 -21.15 5.28
C ASP A 97 -8.45 -20.39 6.51
N ASN A 98 -8.18 -20.91 7.71
CA ASN A 98 -8.55 -20.25 8.96
C ASN A 98 -7.67 -19.03 9.27
N GLU A 99 -6.41 -19.05 8.85
CA GLU A 99 -5.51 -17.89 8.94
C GLU A 99 -5.96 -16.78 7.97
N LEU A 100 -6.38 -17.15 6.75
CA LEU A 100 -6.95 -16.22 5.77
C LEU A 100 -8.29 -15.66 6.23
N GLU A 101 -9.13 -16.46 6.88
CA GLU A 101 -10.39 -15.99 7.47
C GLU A 101 -10.13 -14.95 8.57
N LEU A 102 -9.16 -15.20 9.45
CA LEU A 102 -8.76 -14.23 10.47
C LEU A 102 -8.18 -12.96 9.85
N PHE A 103 -7.41 -13.08 8.76
CA PHE A 103 -6.92 -11.92 8.02
C PHE A 103 -8.06 -11.09 7.44
N ARG A 104 -9.08 -11.72 6.83
CA ARG A 104 -10.29 -11.02 6.35
C ARG A 104 -11.03 -10.32 7.49
N LYS A 105 -11.25 -10.98 8.63
CA LYS A 105 -11.84 -10.33 9.83
C LYS A 105 -11.00 -9.15 10.33
N THR A 106 -9.69 -9.25 10.26
CA THR A 106 -8.78 -8.15 10.60
C THR A 106 -8.96 -6.98 9.62
N MET A 107 -9.13 -7.25 8.32
CA MET A 107 -9.47 -6.22 7.34
C MET A 107 -10.81 -5.55 7.65
N ASP A 108 -11.85 -6.33 8.00
CA ASP A 108 -13.16 -5.78 8.39
C ASP A 108 -13.02 -4.77 9.54
N LEU A 109 -12.26 -5.13 10.58
CA LEU A 109 -11.99 -4.25 11.73
C LEU A 109 -11.24 -2.99 11.32
N ILE A 110 -10.23 -3.10 10.45
CA ILE A 110 -9.42 -1.96 9.99
C ILE A 110 -10.25 -1.03 9.10
N VAL A 111 -11.00 -1.57 8.14
CA VAL A 111 -11.84 -0.80 7.20
C VAL A 111 -12.98 -0.11 7.94
N GLY A 112 -13.63 -0.80 8.89
CA GLY A 112 -14.73 -0.25 9.68
C GLY A 112 -14.29 0.76 10.75
N SER A 113 -12.98 0.87 11.01
CA SER A 113 -12.42 1.80 12.00
C SER A 113 -12.25 3.21 11.43
N GLU A 114 -12.58 4.23 12.23
CA GLU A 114 -12.34 5.62 11.87
C GLU A 114 -10.84 5.92 11.69
N SER A 115 -10.00 5.31 12.53
CA SER A 115 -8.54 5.51 12.53
C SER A 115 -7.81 4.67 11.48
N GLY A 116 -8.50 3.74 10.82
CA GLY A 116 -7.89 2.78 9.90
C GLY A 116 -6.97 1.79 10.62
N LYS A 117 -7.29 1.44 11.87
CA LYS A 117 -6.52 0.51 12.70
C LYS A 117 -7.44 -0.39 13.52
N ALA A 118 -6.94 -1.57 13.87
CA ALA A 118 -7.58 -2.52 14.78
C ALA A 118 -6.66 -2.85 15.95
N SER A 119 -7.20 -2.95 17.17
CA SER A 119 -6.42 -3.35 18.34
C SER A 119 -6.12 -4.85 18.34
N SER A 120 -5.00 -5.25 18.93
CA SER A 120 -4.66 -6.68 19.13
C SER A 120 -5.78 -7.43 19.84
N THR A 121 -6.41 -6.80 20.82
CA THR A 121 -7.53 -7.37 21.59
C THR A 121 -8.76 -7.63 20.73
N ASP A 122 -9.13 -6.70 19.84
CA ASP A 122 -10.29 -6.88 18.96
C ASP A 122 -10.04 -8.01 17.97
N ILE A 123 -8.83 -8.08 17.41
CA ILE A 123 -8.45 -9.15 16.49
C ILE A 123 -8.46 -10.51 17.21
N LEU A 124 -7.90 -10.59 18.42
CA LEU A 124 -7.91 -11.81 19.23
C LEU A 124 -9.32 -12.29 19.55
N ASN A 125 -10.23 -11.37 19.87
CA ASN A 125 -11.63 -11.72 20.14
C ASN A 125 -12.35 -12.20 18.87
N SER A 126 -11.95 -11.71 17.70
CA SER A 126 -12.51 -12.16 16.41
C SER A 126 -12.14 -13.62 16.07
N ALA A 127 -11.03 -14.14 16.61
CA ALA A 127 -10.58 -15.52 16.38
C ALA A 127 -11.56 -16.58 16.90
N ASP A 128 -12.36 -16.25 17.94
CA ASP A 128 -13.38 -17.14 18.49
C ASP A 128 -14.63 -17.23 17.59
N THR A 129 -14.76 -16.31 16.64
CA THR A 129 -15.88 -16.20 15.68
C THR A 129 -15.56 -16.78 14.31
N LEU A 130 -14.40 -17.44 14.16
CA LEU A 130 -14.03 -18.12 12.92
C LEU A 130 -14.98 -19.30 12.65
N THR A 131 -15.44 -19.38 11.42
CA THR A 131 -16.35 -20.42 10.90
C THR A 131 -15.62 -21.68 10.48
N THR A 132 -14.36 -21.55 10.11
CA THR A 132 -13.47 -22.68 9.79
C THR A 132 -12.97 -23.36 11.08
N LYS A 133 -11.69 -23.18 11.43
CA LYS A 133 -11.06 -23.68 12.64
C LYS A 133 -10.65 -22.51 13.53
N LYS A 134 -11.26 -22.43 14.71
CA LYS A 134 -10.91 -21.44 15.73
C LYS A 134 -9.43 -21.54 16.08
N LEU A 135 -8.79 -20.38 16.17
CA LEU A 135 -7.38 -20.24 16.57
C LEU A 135 -7.32 -19.90 18.05
N LYS A 136 -6.37 -20.50 18.78
CA LYS A 136 -6.06 -20.07 20.14
C LYS A 136 -5.47 -18.66 20.11
N LYS A 137 -5.54 -17.95 21.24
CA LYS A 137 -4.94 -16.61 21.38
C LYS A 137 -3.45 -16.60 21.02
N SER A 138 -2.67 -17.57 21.51
CA SER A 138 -1.25 -17.70 21.17
C SER A 138 -0.99 -17.99 19.68
N GLU A 139 -1.86 -18.77 19.03
CA GLU A 139 -1.75 -19.05 17.59
C GLU A 139 -2.10 -17.80 16.77
N THR A 140 -3.07 -17.01 17.23
CA THR A 140 -3.47 -15.73 16.63
C THR A 140 -2.36 -14.70 16.73
N GLU A 141 -1.73 -14.54 17.89
CA GLU A 141 -0.57 -13.65 18.06
C GLU A 141 0.60 -14.06 17.16
N HIS A 142 0.88 -15.36 17.06
CA HIS A 142 1.90 -15.88 16.16
C HIS A 142 1.57 -15.59 14.68
N LEU A 143 0.31 -15.76 14.28
CA LEU A 143 -0.13 -15.40 12.93
C LEU A 143 0.01 -13.89 12.66
N LEU A 144 -0.37 -13.03 13.60
CA LEU A 144 -0.20 -11.58 13.45
C LEU A 144 1.27 -11.21 13.24
N ASN A 145 2.19 -11.83 13.98
CA ASN A 145 3.63 -11.64 13.77
C ASN A 145 4.08 -12.11 12.39
N ARG A 146 3.59 -13.26 11.90
CA ARG A 146 3.85 -13.72 10.53
C ARG A 146 3.31 -12.77 9.47
N LEU A 147 2.11 -12.21 9.67
CA LEU A 147 1.50 -11.25 8.75
C LEU A 147 2.29 -9.93 8.72
N VAL A 148 2.82 -9.48 9.87
CA VAL A 148 3.71 -8.32 9.92
C VAL A 148 5.05 -8.61 9.23
N HIS A 149 5.65 -9.78 9.50
CA HIS A 149 6.90 -10.18 8.86
C HIS A 149 6.75 -10.32 7.34
N GLY A 150 5.64 -10.89 6.89
CA GLY A 150 5.28 -10.98 5.47
C GLY A 150 4.90 -9.65 4.82
N GLN A 151 4.91 -8.55 5.57
CA GLN A 151 4.50 -7.22 5.11
C GLN A 151 3.06 -7.24 4.57
N TRP A 152 2.15 -7.92 5.27
CA TRP A 152 0.71 -7.80 5.05
C TRP A 152 0.12 -6.76 6.01
N LEU A 153 0.49 -6.86 7.29
CA LEU A 153 0.11 -5.90 8.33
C LEU A 153 1.31 -5.05 8.77
N SER A 154 1.02 -3.93 9.42
CA SER A 154 1.99 -3.14 10.18
C SER A 154 1.47 -2.94 11.59
N GLU A 155 2.32 -3.19 12.58
CA GLU A 155 2.00 -3.09 14.00
C GLU A 155 2.71 -1.88 14.62
N LYS A 156 1.99 -1.13 15.45
CA LYS A 156 2.54 -0.07 16.30
C LYS A 156 1.78 -0.05 17.63
N ARG A 157 2.46 -0.44 18.73
CA ARG A 157 1.93 -0.35 20.11
C ARG A 157 0.63 -1.15 20.33
N GLY A 158 0.54 -2.35 19.76
CA GLY A 158 -0.61 -3.22 19.85
C GLY A 158 -1.75 -2.87 18.88
N GLU A 159 -1.59 -1.86 18.03
CA GLU A 159 -2.51 -1.55 16.95
C GLU A 159 -1.97 -2.04 15.61
N TYR A 160 -2.85 -2.61 14.79
CA TYR A 160 -2.55 -3.13 13.46
C TYR A 160 -3.25 -2.31 12.38
N THR A 161 -2.55 -2.07 11.28
CA THR A 161 -3.08 -1.48 10.04
C THR A 161 -2.61 -2.33 8.85
N LEU A 162 -3.23 -2.14 7.68
CA LEU A 162 -2.67 -2.71 6.45
C LEU A 162 -1.32 -2.06 6.15
N SER A 163 -0.35 -2.87 5.75
CA SER A 163 0.93 -2.39 5.25
C SER A 163 0.79 -1.77 3.85
N THR A 164 1.78 -0.98 3.43
CA THR A 164 1.83 -0.40 2.09
C THR A 164 1.82 -1.46 0.98
N ARG A 165 2.50 -2.59 1.18
CA ARG A 165 2.49 -3.72 0.25
C ARG A 165 1.07 -4.27 0.09
N CYS A 166 0.40 -4.57 1.20
CA CYS A 166 -0.96 -5.09 1.20
C CYS A 166 -1.93 -4.15 0.50
N ILE A 167 -1.84 -2.85 0.77
CA ILE A 167 -2.72 -1.85 0.14
C ILE A 167 -2.52 -1.84 -1.38
N ILE A 168 -1.28 -1.85 -1.87
CA ILE A 168 -1.00 -1.82 -3.31
C ILE A 168 -1.45 -3.12 -3.99
N GLU A 169 -1.09 -4.27 -3.42
CA GLU A 169 -1.38 -5.58 -4.01
C GLU A 169 -2.86 -5.93 -3.97
N MET A 170 -3.57 -5.58 -2.89
CA MET A 170 -4.97 -5.93 -2.68
C MET A 170 -5.94 -4.79 -3.00
N GLU A 171 -5.49 -3.66 -3.55
CA GLU A 171 -6.38 -2.54 -3.89
C GLU A 171 -7.59 -2.99 -4.75
N PRO A 172 -7.44 -3.81 -5.81
CA PRO A 172 -8.59 -4.28 -6.59
C PRO A 172 -9.63 -5.04 -5.74
N TYR A 173 -9.15 -5.96 -4.88
CA TYR A 173 -9.98 -6.70 -3.94
C TYR A 173 -10.69 -5.76 -2.95
N ILE A 174 -9.93 -4.87 -2.32
CA ILE A 174 -10.45 -3.97 -1.28
C ILE A 174 -11.54 -3.06 -1.86
N ARG A 175 -11.34 -2.49 -3.05
CA ARG A 175 -12.36 -1.65 -3.70
C ARG A 175 -13.63 -2.41 -4.01
N THR A 176 -13.51 -3.68 -4.39
CA THR A 176 -14.66 -4.53 -4.74
C THR A 176 -15.43 -4.95 -3.49
N MET A 177 -14.72 -5.43 -2.47
CA MET A 177 -15.35 -6.00 -1.27
C MET A 177 -15.87 -4.96 -0.28
N TYR A 178 -15.25 -3.77 -0.25
CA TYR A 178 -15.54 -2.73 0.75
C TYR A 178 -15.95 -1.41 0.10
N GLN A 179 -16.57 -1.47 -1.08
CA GLN A 179 -16.86 -0.30 -1.92
C GLN A 179 -17.49 0.88 -1.15
N ASP A 180 -18.42 0.59 -0.24
CA ASP A 180 -19.18 1.62 0.51
C ASP A 180 -18.48 2.11 1.79
N GLN A 181 -17.40 1.43 2.21
CA GLN A 181 -16.69 1.72 3.46
C GLN A 181 -15.31 2.33 3.22
N VAL A 182 -14.69 2.06 2.06
CA VAL A 182 -13.34 2.55 1.76
C VAL A 182 -13.34 4.05 1.54
N LYS A 183 -12.46 4.73 2.27
CA LYS A 183 -12.22 6.16 2.06
C LYS A 183 -11.26 6.30 0.88
N VAL A 184 -11.46 7.31 0.05
CA VAL A 184 -10.58 7.63 -1.08
C VAL A 184 -10.00 9.02 -0.88
N CYS A 185 -8.69 9.15 -1.05
CA CYS A 185 -8.00 10.42 -0.89
C CYS A 185 -8.31 11.37 -2.06
N GLN A 186 -8.73 12.60 -1.76
CA GLN A 186 -9.06 13.62 -2.76
C GLN A 186 -7.85 14.09 -3.60
N ILE A 187 -6.64 13.89 -3.10
CA ILE A 187 -5.42 14.38 -3.77
C ILE A 187 -4.83 13.31 -4.70
N CYS A 188 -4.67 12.07 -4.22
CA CYS A 188 -4.01 11.01 -4.98
C CYS A 188 -4.99 9.97 -5.56
N HIS A 189 -6.26 10.02 -5.18
CA HIS A 189 -7.33 9.10 -5.61
C HIS A 189 -7.13 7.62 -5.26
N ASN A 190 -6.14 7.31 -4.41
CA ASN A 190 -5.94 5.98 -3.84
C ASN A 190 -6.76 5.79 -2.56
N ILE A 191 -6.99 4.52 -2.19
CA ILE A 191 -7.62 4.16 -0.91
C ILE A 191 -6.85 4.81 0.25
N ALA A 192 -7.58 5.31 1.24
CA ALA A 192 -7.06 5.91 2.44
C ALA A 192 -7.58 5.20 3.70
N PHE A 193 -6.70 4.53 4.44
CA PHE A 193 -7.05 4.01 5.77
C PHE A 193 -6.86 5.08 6.83
N GLN A 194 -5.70 5.75 6.79
CA GLN A 194 -5.30 6.82 7.70
C GLN A 194 -5.34 8.16 6.97
N CYS A 195 -6.34 8.97 7.31
CA CYS A 195 -6.58 10.26 6.67
C CYS A 195 -7.18 11.29 7.62
N GLN A 196 -7.05 12.55 7.25
CA GLN A 196 -7.82 13.65 7.81
C GLN A 196 -9.06 13.89 6.96
N ILE A 197 -10.16 14.24 7.61
CA ILE A 197 -11.47 14.44 6.97
C ILE A 197 -11.86 15.90 7.13
N CYS A 198 -12.33 16.54 6.05
CA CYS A 198 -12.89 17.89 6.15
C CYS A 198 -14.11 17.88 7.08
N GLU A 199 -14.11 18.76 8.09
CA GLU A 199 -15.19 18.82 9.08
C GLU A 199 -16.45 19.55 8.57
N ASN A 200 -16.39 20.17 7.39
CA ASN A 200 -17.60 20.71 6.77
C ASN A 200 -18.58 19.54 6.47
N PRO A 201 -19.79 19.53 7.05
CA PRO A 201 -20.75 18.44 6.91
C PRO A 201 -21.21 18.16 5.48
N VAL A 202 -21.16 19.16 4.58
CA VAL A 202 -21.52 18.99 3.16
C VAL A 202 -20.34 18.62 2.28
N CYS A 203 -19.11 18.61 2.82
CA CYS A 203 -17.89 18.30 2.07
C CYS A 203 -17.35 16.90 2.42
N GLY A 204 -16.87 16.71 3.65
CA GLY A 204 -16.39 15.41 4.12
C GLY A 204 -15.30 14.75 3.26
N ILE A 205 -14.51 15.50 2.47
CA ILE A 205 -13.41 14.90 1.70
C ILE A 205 -12.36 14.30 2.63
N LYS A 206 -11.68 13.26 2.15
CA LYS A 206 -10.64 12.56 2.89
C LYS A 206 -9.31 12.83 2.22
N ILE A 207 -8.26 13.10 2.99
CA ILE A 207 -6.91 13.31 2.46
C ILE A 207 -5.93 12.55 3.35
N HIS A 208 -5.08 11.69 2.75
CA HIS A 208 -4.00 11.02 3.48
C HIS A 208 -3.12 12.00 4.23
N ASN A 209 -2.59 11.63 5.40
CA ASN A 209 -1.68 12.48 6.16
C ASN A 209 -0.47 13.00 5.33
N PRO A 210 0.22 12.17 4.52
CA PRO A 210 1.28 12.67 3.65
C PRO A 210 0.77 13.54 2.48
N CYS A 211 -0.46 13.36 2.02
CA CYS A 211 -1.05 14.24 1.01
C CYS A 211 -1.37 15.62 1.60
N VAL A 212 -1.93 15.68 2.82
CA VAL A 212 -2.14 16.92 3.59
C VAL A 212 -0.82 17.67 3.73
N ALA A 213 0.21 17.00 4.24
CA ALA A 213 1.54 17.56 4.46
C ALA A 213 2.17 18.14 3.19
N ARG A 214 1.98 17.49 2.03
CA ARG A 214 2.47 17.99 0.73
C ARG A 214 1.63 19.15 0.20
N TYR A 215 0.31 19.03 0.27
CA TYR A 215 -0.63 19.98 -0.33
C TYR A 215 -0.63 21.34 0.41
N PHE A 216 -0.58 21.30 1.74
CA PHE A 216 -0.58 22.49 2.60
C PHE A 216 0.81 23.02 2.95
N LYS A 217 1.86 22.43 2.38
CA LYS A 217 3.24 22.84 2.67
C LYS A 217 3.43 24.34 2.43
N GLY A 218 3.87 25.05 3.46
CA GLY A 218 4.17 26.49 3.39
C GLY A 218 2.95 27.41 3.32
N ARG A 219 1.72 26.88 3.52
CA ARG A 219 0.51 27.71 3.61
C ARG A 219 0.27 28.09 5.07
N SER A 220 0.11 29.38 5.33
CA SER A 220 -0.25 29.91 6.66
C SER A 220 -1.71 29.67 7.03
N GLU A 221 -2.59 29.64 6.02
CA GLU A 221 -4.03 29.37 6.18
C GLU A 221 -4.45 28.19 5.29
N PRO A 222 -4.29 26.95 5.77
CA PRO A 222 -4.75 25.76 5.07
C PRO A 222 -6.26 25.80 4.79
N ARG A 223 -6.65 25.59 3.52
CA ARG A 223 -8.06 25.55 3.06
C ARG A 223 -8.38 24.28 2.29
N CYS A 224 -9.54 23.71 2.56
CA CYS A 224 -10.03 22.49 1.92
C CYS A 224 -10.01 22.62 0.38
N PRO A 225 -9.37 21.69 -0.36
CA PRO A 225 -9.31 21.76 -1.83
C PRO A 225 -10.67 21.60 -2.53
N ALA A 226 -11.73 21.20 -1.81
CA ALA A 226 -13.05 20.97 -2.39
C ALA A 226 -14.07 22.06 -2.02
N CYS A 227 -14.10 22.54 -0.78
CA CYS A 227 -15.08 23.54 -0.33
C CYS A 227 -14.47 24.89 0.11
N ASP A 228 -13.14 25.03 0.07
CA ASP A 228 -12.39 26.23 0.46
C ASP A 228 -12.52 26.68 1.94
N ASP A 229 -13.21 25.90 2.77
CA ASP A 229 -13.24 26.13 4.22
C ASP A 229 -11.88 25.91 4.87
N PHE A 230 -11.67 26.55 6.03
CA PHE A 230 -10.47 26.36 6.84
C PHE A 230 -10.26 24.88 7.18
N TRP A 231 -9.04 24.40 7.01
CA TRP A 231 -8.66 23.03 7.37
C TRP A 231 -8.30 22.98 8.87
N PRO A 232 -9.13 22.37 9.72
CA PRO A 232 -9.02 22.51 11.18
C PRO A 232 -7.91 21.64 11.79
N HIS A 233 -7.39 20.68 11.02
CA HIS A 233 -6.42 19.71 11.51
C HIS A 233 -4.99 20.23 11.43
N GLU A 234 -4.16 19.77 12.37
CA GLU A 234 -2.72 19.99 12.32
C GLU A 234 -2.12 19.41 11.03
N ILE A 235 -1.27 20.18 10.34
CA ILE A 235 -0.61 19.74 9.11
C ILE A 235 0.56 18.81 9.49
N PRO A 236 0.53 17.52 9.11
CA PRO A 236 1.56 16.58 9.51
C PRO A 236 2.93 16.94 8.92
N GLU A 237 4.01 16.66 9.65
CA GLU A 237 5.35 16.73 9.09
C GLU A 237 5.75 15.41 8.41
N ILE A 238 6.12 15.46 7.12
CA ILE A 238 6.71 14.30 6.46
C ILE A 238 8.18 14.20 6.88
N ARG A 239 8.48 13.22 7.75
CA ARG A 239 9.86 12.82 8.02
C ARG A 239 10.46 12.20 6.77
N ARG A 240 11.34 12.93 6.08
CA ARG A 240 12.19 12.31 5.05
C ARG A 240 13.11 11.31 5.74
N PRO A 241 13.19 10.04 5.27
CA PRO A 241 14.26 9.16 5.71
C PRO A 241 15.59 9.88 5.44
N LYS A 242 16.44 10.00 6.45
CA LYS A 242 17.82 10.44 6.23
C LYS A 242 18.40 9.45 5.22
N SER A 243 18.83 9.94 4.06
CA SER A 243 19.63 9.14 3.14
C SER A 243 20.76 8.53 3.95
N GLN A 244 20.77 7.20 4.11
CA GLN A 244 21.95 6.53 4.63
C GLN A 244 23.04 6.75 3.60
N SER A 245 23.86 7.78 3.82
CA SER A 245 25.17 7.89 3.20
C SER A 245 25.94 6.64 3.64
N ARG A 246 25.95 5.62 2.79
CA ARG A 246 26.87 4.49 2.95
C ARG A 246 28.28 5.11 2.93
N LYS A 247 28.96 5.04 4.07
CA LYS A 247 30.41 5.03 4.12
C LYS A 247 30.90 3.67 3.67
#